data_AF-T1C162-F1
#
_entry.id   AF-T1C162-F1
#
_cell.length_a   1.000
_cell.length_b   1.000
_cell.length_c   1.000
_cell.angle_alpha   90.00
_cell.angle_beta   90.00
_cell.angle_gamma   90.00
#
_symmetry.space_group_name_H-M   'P 1'
#
loop_
_entity.id
_entity.type
_entity.pdbx_description
1 polymer ?
#
loop_
_entity_poly.entity_id
_entity_poly.type
_entity_poly.pdbx_seq_one_letter_code
_entity_poly.pdbx_strand_id
1 'polypeptide(L)'
;MAGMPAVVKPATATAYLTQLAFRLIVESGQLPEGAVQLICGGVGDLFEHLTCQDTIAFTGSASTARKLRTHPRVVDQSVRFTAETDSLNSCILGPDAAPGSPEFDLFVREVVREMTVKAGQKCTAIRKAIVPASRSAAVVDALRDALEKVVVGDPRRDSVGMGPVASLAQRREVLEQLARLTREAQVVCGG
;
A
#
# COMPACT_ATOMS: atom_id res chain seq x y z
N MET A 1 4.87 13.34 -21.44
CA MET A 1 5.13 11.87 -21.37
C MET A 1 6.42 11.56 -22.11
N ALA A 2 7.13 10.48 -21.74
CA ALA A 2 8.49 10.20 -22.21
C ALA A 2 8.59 9.39 -23.52
N GLY A 3 7.47 8.91 -24.08
CA GLY A 3 7.46 8.20 -25.38
C GLY A 3 7.99 6.76 -25.36
N MET A 4 8.02 6.11 -24.19
CA MET A 4 8.49 4.72 -24.02
C MET A 4 7.31 3.73 -24.05
N PRO A 5 7.39 2.61 -24.79
CA PRO A 5 6.40 1.54 -24.68
C PRO A 5 6.45 0.90 -23.28
N ALA A 6 5.32 0.42 -22.79
CA ALA A 6 5.21 -0.13 -21.44
C ALA A 6 4.69 -1.57 -21.43
N VAL A 7 5.40 -2.45 -20.72
CA VAL A 7 4.92 -3.79 -20.35
C VAL A 7 4.51 -3.75 -18.87
N VAL A 8 3.21 -3.81 -18.61
CA VAL A 8 2.66 -3.77 -17.25
C VAL A 8 2.40 -5.18 -16.73
N LYS A 9 2.84 -5.44 -15.50
CA LYS A 9 2.56 -6.68 -14.77
C LYS A 9 1.89 -6.36 -13.44
N PRO A 10 0.55 -6.46 -13.31
CA PRO A 10 -0.13 -6.25 -12.04
C PRO A 10 0.11 -7.40 -11.05
N ALA A 11 -0.10 -7.13 -9.76
CA ALA A 11 -0.19 -8.18 -8.76
C ALA A 11 -1.36 -9.11 -9.09
N THR A 12 -1.11 -10.43 -9.06
CA THR A 12 -2.08 -11.42 -9.56
C THR A 12 -3.41 -11.37 -8.83
N ALA A 13 -3.40 -11.12 -7.51
CA ALA A 13 -4.60 -11.11 -6.68
C ALA A 13 -5.65 -10.05 -7.08
N THR A 14 -5.22 -8.96 -7.73
CA THR A 14 -6.10 -7.83 -8.09
C THR A 14 -6.00 -7.44 -9.57
N ALA A 15 -5.41 -8.31 -10.40
CA ALA A 15 -5.09 -8.03 -11.79
C ALA A 15 -6.32 -7.80 -12.69
N TYR A 16 -7.50 -8.29 -12.29
CA TYR A 16 -8.71 -8.23 -13.10
C TYR A 16 -9.08 -6.80 -13.51
N LEU A 17 -9.05 -5.85 -12.59
CA LEU A 17 -9.37 -4.46 -12.90
C LEU A 17 -8.36 -3.85 -13.87
N THR A 18 -7.06 -4.11 -13.67
CA THR A 18 -6.00 -3.67 -14.59
C THR A 18 -6.22 -4.25 -15.99
N GLN A 19 -6.58 -5.53 -16.08
CA GLN A 19 -6.84 -6.20 -17.35
C GLN A 19 -8.03 -5.58 -18.09
N LEU A 20 -9.13 -5.28 -17.40
CA LEU A 20 -10.28 -4.61 -18.01
C LEU A 20 -9.91 -3.21 -18.51
N ALA A 21 -9.17 -2.42 -17.72
CA ALA A 21 -8.71 -1.11 -18.13
C ALA A 21 -7.82 -1.17 -19.38
N PHE A 22 -6.86 -2.11 -19.42
CA PHE A 22 -6.01 -2.34 -20.59
C PHE A 22 -6.80 -2.77 -21.82
N ARG A 23 -7.83 -3.60 -21.66
CA ARG A 23 -8.72 -3.99 -22.76
C ARG A 23 -9.37 -2.75 -23.39
N LEU A 24 -9.95 -1.87 -22.57
CA LEU A 24 -10.57 -0.63 -23.06
C LEU A 24 -9.55 0.30 -23.75
N ILE A 25 -8.32 0.39 -23.23
CA ILE A 25 -7.25 1.17 -23.85
C ILE A 25 -6.92 0.61 -25.24
N VAL A 26 -6.73 -0.70 -25.37
CA VAL A 26 -6.39 -1.34 -26.64
C VAL A 26 -7.55 -1.24 -27.65
N GLU A 27 -8.78 -1.53 -27.22
CA GLU A 27 -9.99 -1.45 -28.05
C GLU A 27 -10.27 -0.02 -28.55
N SER A 28 -9.80 1.01 -27.84
CA SER A 28 -9.97 2.40 -28.28
C SER A 28 -9.19 2.75 -29.55
N GLY A 29 -8.13 1.99 -29.89
CA GLY A 29 -7.26 2.27 -31.05
C GLY A 29 -6.48 3.58 -30.97
N GLN A 30 -6.43 4.24 -29.80
CA GLN A 30 -5.78 5.54 -29.65
C GLN A 30 -4.25 5.48 -29.55
N LEU A 31 -3.71 4.30 -29.25
CA LEU A 31 -2.28 4.07 -29.09
C LEU A 31 -1.75 3.19 -30.23
N PRO A 32 -0.52 3.45 -30.72
CA PRO A 32 0.14 2.56 -31.67
C PRO A 32 0.25 1.14 -31.12
N GLU A 33 0.26 0.16 -32.01
CA GLU A 33 0.52 -1.24 -31.64
C GLU A 33 1.85 -1.36 -30.90
N GLY A 34 1.87 -2.13 -29.80
CA GLY A 34 3.06 -2.33 -28.96
C GLY A 34 3.34 -1.21 -27.95
N ALA A 35 2.65 -0.07 -28.01
CA ALA A 35 2.86 1.04 -27.08
C ALA A 35 2.51 0.67 -25.63
N VAL A 36 1.52 -0.19 -25.42
CA VAL A 36 1.15 -0.74 -24.11
C VAL A 36 0.87 -2.23 -24.21
N GLN A 37 1.38 -2.98 -23.25
CA GLN A 37 1.29 -4.44 -23.18
C GLN A 37 1.00 -4.85 -21.74
N LEU A 38 0.31 -5.98 -21.55
CA LEU A 38 -0.08 -6.47 -20.22
C LEU A 38 0.24 -7.95 -20.08
N ILE A 39 0.87 -8.31 -18.95
CA ILE A 39 1.11 -9.70 -18.55
C ILE A 39 0.42 -9.96 -17.21
N CYS A 40 -0.56 -10.85 -17.19
CA CYS A 40 -1.19 -11.32 -15.95
C CYS A 40 -0.71 -12.74 -15.63
N GLY A 41 -0.01 -12.92 -14.50
CA GLY A 41 0.55 -14.22 -14.10
C GLY A 41 2.05 -14.14 -13.81
N GLY A 42 2.78 -15.20 -14.14
CA GLY A 42 4.25 -15.20 -14.07
C GLY A 42 4.87 -14.38 -15.21
N VAL A 43 6.07 -13.84 -14.97
CA VAL A 43 6.83 -13.08 -15.99
C VAL A 43 7.71 -13.95 -16.89
N GLY A 44 7.80 -15.26 -16.62
CA GLY A 44 8.64 -16.17 -17.39
C GLY A 44 10.10 -15.70 -17.45
N ASP A 45 10.63 -15.62 -18.65
CA ASP A 45 11.98 -15.18 -19.00
C ASP A 45 12.05 -13.68 -19.37
N LEU A 46 11.01 -12.88 -19.09
CA LEU A 46 10.98 -11.43 -19.43
C LEU A 46 12.27 -10.69 -19.03
N PHE A 47 12.82 -11.03 -17.85
CA PHE A 47 14.02 -10.39 -17.34
C PHE A 47 15.29 -10.74 -18.13
N GLU A 48 15.33 -11.87 -18.84
CA GLU A 48 16.47 -12.27 -19.67
C GLU A 48 16.57 -11.44 -20.96
N HIS A 49 15.45 -10.88 -21.40
CA HIS A 49 15.36 -10.08 -22.64
C HIS A 49 15.61 -8.59 -22.44
N LEU A 50 15.87 -8.15 -21.20
CA LEU A 50 16.17 -6.75 -20.90
C LEU A 50 17.49 -6.30 -21.54
N THR A 51 17.55 -5.02 -21.88
CA THR A 51 18.69 -4.32 -22.47
C THR A 51 19.00 -3.05 -21.67
N CYS A 52 20.13 -2.40 -21.93
CA CYS A 52 20.53 -1.17 -21.23
C CYS A 52 19.60 0.05 -21.44
N GLN A 53 18.70 -0.01 -22.44
CA GLN A 53 17.70 1.05 -22.68
C GLN A 53 16.41 0.86 -21.88
N ASP A 54 16.23 -0.32 -21.28
CA ASP A 54 15.03 -0.62 -20.51
C ASP A 54 15.07 0.03 -19.13
N THR A 55 13.87 0.22 -18.57
CA THR A 55 13.69 0.70 -17.20
C THR A 55 12.67 -0.16 -16.49
N ILE A 56 12.94 -0.47 -15.22
CA ILE A 56 12.02 -1.21 -14.36
C ILE A 56 11.54 -0.28 -13.26
N ALA A 57 10.21 -0.16 -13.15
CA ALA A 57 9.53 0.45 -12.01
C ALA A 57 8.80 -0.65 -11.24
N PHE A 58 9.27 -0.91 -10.01
CA PHE A 58 8.70 -1.94 -9.13
C PHE A 58 7.96 -1.30 -7.95
N THR A 59 6.80 -1.86 -7.60
CA THR A 59 6.09 -1.53 -6.36
C THR A 59 5.71 -2.81 -5.64
N GLY A 60 6.15 -2.97 -4.39
CA GLY A 60 5.90 -4.16 -3.58
C GLY A 60 6.90 -4.35 -2.45
N SER A 61 7.00 -5.55 -1.90
CA SER A 61 7.87 -5.80 -0.74
C SER A 61 9.35 -5.49 -0.99
N ALA A 62 10.05 -5.03 0.06
CA ALA A 62 11.48 -4.76 0.00
C ALA A 62 12.31 -6.01 -0.35
N SER A 63 11.89 -7.19 0.12
CA SER A 63 12.54 -8.46 -0.18
C SER A 63 12.45 -8.83 -1.67
N THR A 64 11.29 -8.61 -2.29
CA THR A 64 11.10 -8.85 -3.73
C THR A 64 11.86 -7.82 -4.56
N ALA A 65 11.81 -6.54 -4.19
CA ALA A 65 12.59 -5.49 -4.84
C ALA A 65 14.09 -5.82 -4.84
N ARG A 66 14.62 -6.28 -3.70
CA ARG A 66 16.02 -6.70 -3.58
C ARG A 66 16.34 -7.85 -4.54
N LYS A 67 15.51 -8.89 -4.58
CA LYS A 67 15.69 -10.04 -5.48
C LYS A 67 15.73 -9.60 -6.95
N LEU A 68 14.81 -8.72 -7.37
CA LEU A 68 14.73 -8.25 -8.75
C LEU A 68 15.89 -7.32 -9.11
N ARG A 69 16.29 -6.43 -8.19
CA ARG A 69 17.43 -5.51 -8.39
C ARG A 69 18.75 -6.26 -8.60
N THR A 70 18.92 -7.41 -7.94
CA THR A 70 20.12 -8.25 -8.07
C THR A 70 20.00 -9.30 -9.18
N HIS A 71 19.01 -9.23 -10.07
CA HIS A 71 18.89 -10.16 -11.18
C HIS A 71 20.12 -10.03 -12.10
N PRO A 72 20.75 -11.15 -12.55
CA PRO A 72 21.98 -11.10 -13.33
C PRO A 72 21.89 -10.16 -14.54
N ARG A 73 20.81 -10.28 -15.33
CA ARG A 73 20.58 -9.42 -16.50
C ARG A 73 20.41 -7.93 -16.15
N VAL A 74 19.75 -7.61 -15.04
CA VAL A 74 19.56 -6.22 -14.59
C VAL A 74 20.90 -5.58 -14.25
N VAL A 75 21.77 -6.34 -13.58
CA VAL A 75 23.12 -5.90 -13.21
C VAL A 75 24.03 -5.78 -14.44
N ASP A 76 24.07 -6.82 -15.28
CA ASP A 76 24.90 -6.89 -16.49
C ASP A 76 24.57 -5.76 -17.48
N GLN A 77 23.29 -5.53 -17.76
CA GLN A 77 22.84 -4.50 -18.69
C GLN A 77 22.73 -3.10 -18.04
N SER A 78 23.05 -2.97 -16.74
CA SER A 78 22.88 -1.71 -15.99
C SER A 78 21.47 -1.11 -16.14
N VAL A 79 20.44 -1.97 -16.17
CA VAL A 79 19.03 -1.57 -16.35
C VAL A 79 18.64 -0.64 -15.20
N ARG A 80 18.01 0.49 -15.54
CA ARG A 80 17.56 1.44 -14.51
C ARG A 80 16.43 0.82 -13.70
N PHE A 81 16.67 0.61 -12.41
CA PHE A 81 15.72 -0.04 -11.51
C PHE A 81 15.26 0.91 -10.40
N THR A 82 13.98 1.31 -10.43
CA THR A 82 13.32 2.10 -9.39
C THR A 82 12.38 1.21 -8.60
N ALA A 83 12.37 1.34 -7.28
CA ALA A 83 11.48 0.55 -6.42
C ALA A 83 10.84 1.41 -5.33
N GLU A 84 9.52 1.26 -5.22
CA GLU A 84 8.71 1.73 -4.10
C GLU A 84 8.36 0.54 -3.22
N THR A 85 8.83 0.57 -1.97
CA THR A 85 8.73 -0.58 -1.05
C THR A 85 8.00 -0.26 0.23
N ASP A 86 7.97 -1.22 1.14
CA ASP A 86 7.35 -1.08 2.47
C ASP A 86 7.87 0.17 3.18
N SER A 87 6.96 0.92 3.83
CA SER A 87 7.27 2.15 4.56
C SER A 87 6.55 2.19 5.90
N LEU A 88 7.24 2.68 6.94
CA LEU A 88 6.68 2.95 8.26
C LEU A 88 6.40 4.44 8.41
N ASN A 89 5.38 4.93 7.69
CA ASN A 89 5.05 6.36 7.66
C ASN A 89 4.64 6.86 9.05
N SER A 90 5.12 8.06 9.39
CA SER A 90 4.88 8.68 10.69
C SER A 90 3.86 9.81 10.58
N CYS A 91 3.05 9.98 11.63
CA CYS A 91 2.29 11.19 11.90
C CYS A 91 2.70 11.71 13.27
N ILE A 92 3.09 12.98 13.37
CA ILE A 92 3.68 13.55 14.58
C ILE A 92 2.78 14.67 15.09
N LEU A 93 2.34 14.55 16.35
CA LEU A 93 1.55 15.57 17.02
C LEU A 93 2.48 16.60 17.69
N GLY A 94 2.26 17.88 17.39
CA GLY A 94 2.98 18.99 18.03
C GLY A 94 2.66 19.11 19.53
N PRO A 95 3.57 19.67 20.35
CA PRO A 95 3.35 19.82 21.80
C PRO A 95 2.24 20.83 22.16
N ASP A 96 1.95 21.76 21.24
CA ASP A 96 0.90 22.78 21.30
C ASP A 96 -0.50 22.25 20.99
N ALA A 97 -0.60 21.11 20.29
CA ALA A 97 -1.87 20.45 20.00
C ALA A 97 -2.41 19.69 21.23
N ALA A 98 -3.08 20.42 22.11
CA ALA A 98 -3.69 19.88 23.33
C ALA A 98 -5.08 19.28 23.04
N PRO A 99 -5.57 18.34 23.89
CA PRO A 99 -6.94 17.84 23.80
C PRO A 99 -7.96 19.00 23.78
N GLY A 100 -8.92 18.93 22.85
CA GLY A 100 -9.89 20.00 22.61
C GLY A 100 -9.40 21.11 21.67
N SER A 101 -8.14 21.08 21.22
CA SER A 101 -7.68 21.96 20.14
C SER A 101 -8.09 21.39 18.77
N PRO A 102 -8.28 22.26 17.75
CA PRO A 102 -8.55 21.80 16.39
C PRO A 102 -7.47 20.85 15.85
N GLU A 103 -6.20 21.09 16.17
CA GLU A 103 -5.05 20.30 15.70
C GLU A 103 -5.08 18.87 16.27
N PHE A 104 -5.50 18.72 17.54
CA PHE A 104 -5.67 17.41 18.16
C PHE A 104 -6.76 16.61 17.46
N ASP A 105 -7.91 17.23 17.20
CA ASP A 105 -9.02 16.59 16.50
C ASP A 105 -8.65 16.21 15.05
N LEU A 106 -7.93 17.09 14.35
CA LEU A 106 -7.39 16.82 13.02
C LEU A 106 -6.45 15.61 13.03
N PHE A 107 -5.54 15.54 14.01
CA PHE A 107 -4.60 14.44 14.15
C PHE A 107 -5.32 13.09 14.37
N VAL A 108 -6.24 13.03 15.34
CA VAL A 108 -7.00 11.81 15.64
C VAL A 108 -7.77 11.36 14.39
N ARG A 109 -8.49 12.28 13.74
CA ARG A 109 -9.27 11.99 12.54
C ARG A 109 -8.40 11.45 11.40
N GLU A 110 -7.22 12.05 11.18
CA GLU A 110 -6.31 11.65 10.12
C GLU A 110 -5.71 10.28 10.36
N VAL A 111 -5.28 9.99 11.60
CA VAL A 111 -4.76 8.67 11.98
C VAL A 111 -5.83 7.60 11.75
N VAL A 112 -7.07 7.82 12.21
CA VAL A 112 -8.19 6.88 12.01
C VAL A 112 -8.48 6.68 10.52
N ARG A 113 -8.52 7.76 9.73
CA ARG A 113 -8.74 7.69 8.29
C ARG A 113 -7.66 6.86 7.60
N GLU A 114 -6.39 7.12 7.89
CA GLU A 114 -5.27 6.42 7.25
C GLU A 114 -5.18 4.94 7.64
N MET A 115 -5.62 4.58 8.86
CA MET A 115 -5.73 3.19 9.29
C MET A 115 -6.87 2.44 8.58
N THR A 116 -7.95 3.12 8.21
CA THR A 116 -9.21 2.47 7.79
C THR A 116 -9.48 2.53 6.28
N VAL A 117 -9.02 3.58 5.60
CA VAL A 117 -9.16 3.70 4.14
C VAL A 117 -8.44 2.54 3.46
N LYS A 118 -9.18 1.78 2.65
CA LYS A 118 -8.73 0.53 2.01
C LYS A 118 -8.19 -0.50 3.02
N ALA A 119 -8.76 -0.57 4.22
CA ALA A 119 -8.28 -1.42 5.31
C ALA A 119 -6.78 -1.23 5.61
N GLY A 120 -6.30 0.01 5.49
CA GLY A 120 -4.90 0.38 5.70
C GLY A 120 -3.95 -0.13 4.62
N GLN A 121 -4.43 -0.68 3.50
CA GLN A 121 -3.60 -1.20 2.40
C GLN A 121 -3.15 -0.10 1.43
N LYS A 122 -2.52 0.94 1.97
CA LYS A 122 -1.81 1.99 1.24
C LYS A 122 -0.35 2.00 1.66
N CYS A 123 0.57 2.18 0.71
CA CYS A 123 2.00 2.34 1.01
C CYS A 123 2.29 3.60 1.84
N THR A 124 1.41 4.60 1.76
CA THR A 124 1.49 5.87 2.48
C THR A 124 0.70 5.92 3.79
N ALA A 125 -0.03 4.85 4.16
CA ALA A 125 -0.81 4.82 5.39
C ALA A 125 0.08 5.04 6.62
N ILE A 126 -0.45 5.76 7.61
CA ILE A 126 0.23 6.00 8.89
C ILE A 126 0.44 4.65 9.60
N ARG A 127 1.69 4.38 9.97
CA ARG A 127 2.10 3.19 10.75
C ARG A 127 2.59 3.54 12.14
N LYS A 128 3.00 4.79 12.36
CA LYS A 128 3.49 5.30 13.65
C LYS A 128 2.87 6.66 13.93
N ALA A 129 2.09 6.75 15.01
CA ALA A 129 1.65 8.01 15.58
C ALA A 129 2.59 8.37 16.73
N ILE A 130 3.31 9.49 16.62
CA ILE A 130 4.29 9.94 17.61
C ILE A 130 3.72 11.17 18.30
N VAL A 131 3.61 11.12 19.63
CA VAL A 131 2.92 12.15 20.43
C VAL A 131 3.73 12.50 21.68
N PRO A 132 3.58 13.70 22.25
CA PRO A 132 4.20 14.03 23.53
C PRO A 132 3.71 13.08 24.63
N ALA A 133 4.61 12.69 25.54
CA ALA A 133 4.30 11.73 26.62
C ALA A 133 3.09 12.17 27.46
N SER A 134 2.99 13.47 27.76
CA SER A 134 1.87 14.07 28.51
C SER A 134 0.52 14.02 27.78
N ARG A 135 0.51 13.69 26.48
CA ARG A 135 -0.69 13.59 25.63
C ARG A 135 -1.05 12.15 25.26
N SER A 136 -0.17 11.19 25.55
CA SER A 136 -0.31 9.80 25.12
C SER A 136 -1.67 9.18 25.49
N ALA A 137 -2.07 9.26 26.77
CA ALA A 137 -3.33 8.70 27.23
C ALA A 137 -4.54 9.30 26.50
N ALA A 138 -4.62 10.63 26.42
CA ALA A 138 -5.73 11.31 25.76
C ALA A 138 -5.83 10.95 24.26
N VAL A 139 -4.69 10.82 23.57
CA VAL A 139 -4.66 10.38 22.16
C VAL A 139 -5.15 8.94 22.03
N VAL A 140 -4.67 8.04 22.90
CA VAL A 140 -5.06 6.62 22.90
C VAL A 140 -6.57 6.47 23.09
N ASP A 141 -7.15 7.20 24.05
CA ASP A 141 -8.58 7.18 24.33
C ASP A 141 -9.39 7.73 23.14
N ALA A 142 -8.99 8.88 22.58
CA ALA A 142 -9.67 9.45 21.42
C ALA A 142 -9.60 8.55 20.17
N LEU A 143 -8.47 7.89 19.95
CA LEU A 143 -8.30 6.92 18.86
C LEU A 143 -9.16 5.67 19.08
N ARG A 144 -9.23 5.14 20.30
CA ARG A 144 -10.11 4.01 20.66
C ARG A 144 -11.56 4.34 20.34
N ASP A 145 -12.06 5.44 20.88
CA ASP A 145 -13.46 5.87 20.72
C ASP A 145 -13.84 6.10 19.25
N ALA A 146 -12.89 6.60 18.45
CA ALA A 146 -13.10 6.81 17.02
C ALA A 146 -13.04 5.50 16.23
N LEU A 147 -12.12 4.59 16.56
CA LEU A 147 -11.96 3.31 15.88
C LEU A 147 -13.10 2.33 16.19
N GLU A 148 -13.65 2.33 17.40
CA GLU A 148 -14.79 1.48 17.78
C GLU A 148 -16.06 1.79 16.97
N LYS A 149 -16.16 3.00 16.41
CA LYS A 149 -17.27 3.40 15.53
C LYS A 149 -17.13 2.90 14.09
N VAL A 150 -15.98 2.33 13.73
CA VAL A 150 -15.71 1.86 12.37
C VAL A 150 -16.39 0.52 12.13
N VAL A 151 -17.47 0.52 11.35
CA VAL A 151 -18.18 -0.70 10.97
C VAL A 151 -17.43 -1.44 9.88
N VAL A 152 -16.94 -2.65 10.19
CA VAL A 152 -16.24 -3.55 9.26
C VAL A 152 -17.21 -4.58 8.69
N GLY A 153 -17.20 -4.80 7.38
CA GLY A 153 -18.10 -5.79 6.79
C GLY A 153 -18.12 -5.86 5.27
N ASP A 154 -19.24 -6.34 4.72
CA ASP A 154 -19.46 -6.40 3.27
C ASP A 154 -19.59 -4.98 2.70
N PRO A 155 -18.70 -4.55 1.79
CA PRO A 155 -18.72 -3.21 1.21
C PRO A 155 -19.97 -2.90 0.36
N ARG A 156 -20.85 -3.88 0.10
CA ARG A 156 -22.14 -3.65 -0.56
C ARG A 156 -23.21 -3.05 0.35
N ARG A 157 -22.95 -2.98 1.66
CA ARG A 157 -23.89 -2.44 2.66
C ARG A 157 -23.49 -1.00 3.00
N ASP A 158 -24.42 -0.07 2.85
CA ASP A 158 -24.19 1.36 3.11
C ASP A 158 -23.71 1.67 4.53
N SER A 159 -24.05 0.82 5.50
CA SER A 159 -23.65 0.97 6.90
C SER A 159 -22.17 0.62 7.16
N VAL A 160 -21.45 0.06 6.19
CA VAL A 160 -20.07 -0.42 6.35
C VAL A 160 -19.07 0.67 5.97
N GLY A 161 -18.23 1.07 6.93
CA GLY A 161 -17.18 2.08 6.72
C GLY A 161 -15.84 1.49 6.26
N MET A 162 -15.57 0.21 6.53
CA MET A 162 -14.33 -0.46 6.13
C MET A 162 -14.59 -1.87 5.57
N GLY A 163 -14.11 -2.11 4.35
CA GLY A 163 -14.19 -3.41 3.69
C GLY A 163 -13.07 -4.38 4.10
N PRO A 164 -13.01 -5.57 3.47
CA PRO A 164 -11.97 -6.55 3.74
C PRO A 164 -10.62 -6.16 3.12
N VAL A 165 -9.57 -6.85 3.57
CA VAL A 165 -8.28 -6.84 2.86
C VAL A 165 -8.36 -7.57 1.52
N ALA A 166 -7.42 -7.28 0.63
CA ALA A 166 -7.43 -7.72 -0.78
C ALA A 166 -7.46 -9.25 -1.00
N SER A 167 -6.99 -10.06 -0.05
CA SER A 167 -7.03 -11.53 -0.18
C SER A 167 -6.93 -12.25 1.16
N LEU A 168 -7.27 -13.54 1.19
CA LEU A 168 -7.07 -14.39 2.36
C LEU A 168 -5.59 -14.55 2.74
N ALA A 169 -4.69 -14.53 1.75
CA ALA A 169 -3.25 -14.56 2.02
C ALA A 169 -2.80 -13.29 2.75
N GLN A 170 -3.28 -12.13 2.30
CA GLN A 170 -3.02 -10.85 2.98
C GLN A 170 -3.61 -10.84 4.39
N ARG A 171 -4.81 -11.41 4.60
CA ARG A 171 -5.39 -11.55 5.95
C ARG A 171 -4.48 -12.35 6.88
N ARG A 172 -3.95 -13.49 6.41
CA ARG A 172 -3.02 -14.31 7.21
C ARG A 172 -1.75 -13.53 7.57
N GLU A 173 -1.15 -12.87 6.60
CA GLU A 173 0.06 -12.06 6.81
C GLU A 173 -0.18 -10.94 7.83
N VAL A 174 -1.32 -10.22 7.74
CA VAL A 174 -1.69 -9.18 8.71
C VAL A 174 -1.81 -9.76 10.12
N LEU A 175 -2.47 -10.91 10.28
CA LEU A 175 -2.62 -11.56 11.58
C LEU A 175 -1.28 -12.06 12.15
N GLU A 176 -0.38 -12.57 11.30
CA GLU A 176 0.97 -12.95 11.69
C GLU A 176 1.80 -11.74 12.17
N GLN A 177 1.74 -10.61 11.45
CA GLN A 177 2.42 -9.39 11.90
C GLN A 177 1.81 -8.83 13.17
N LEU A 178 0.47 -8.87 13.32
CA LEU A 178 -0.19 -8.48 14.56
C LEU A 178 0.32 -9.31 15.74
N ALA A 179 0.36 -10.64 15.61
CA ALA A 179 0.87 -11.54 16.66
C ALA A 179 2.34 -11.28 17.03
N ARG A 180 3.15 -10.73 16.12
CA ARG A 180 4.52 -10.28 16.42
C ARG A 180 4.50 -8.97 17.21
N LEU A 181 3.73 -7.99 16.75
CA LEU A 181 3.64 -6.67 17.38
C LEU A 181 3.09 -6.75 18.81
N THR A 182 2.13 -7.64 19.09
CA THR A 182 1.54 -7.80 20.43
C THR A 182 2.51 -8.38 21.47
N ARG A 183 3.71 -8.82 21.08
CA ARG A 183 4.77 -9.21 22.02
C ARG A 183 5.47 -8.01 22.64
N GLU A 184 5.39 -6.86 21.97
CA GLU A 184 6.12 -5.63 22.34
C GLU A 184 5.18 -4.43 22.54
N ALA A 185 3.91 -4.54 22.18
CA ALA A 185 2.91 -3.48 22.28
C ALA A 185 1.56 -3.99 22.77
N GLN A 186 0.81 -3.13 23.47
CA GLN A 186 -0.57 -3.40 23.88
C GLN A 186 -1.56 -3.10 22.74
N VAL A 187 -2.55 -3.98 22.57
CA VAL A 187 -3.68 -3.72 21.66
C VAL A 187 -4.64 -2.74 22.34
N VAL A 188 -4.85 -1.59 21.70
CA VAL A 188 -5.79 -0.56 22.17
C VAL A 188 -7.20 -0.87 21.66
N CYS A 189 -7.37 -1.15 20.36
CA CYS A 189 -8.68 -1.41 19.75
C CYS A 189 -8.57 -2.56 18.76
N GLY A 190 -9.63 -3.37 18.67
CA GLY A 190 -9.66 -4.56 17.82
C GLY A 190 -8.82 -5.72 18.37
N GLY A 191 -8.28 -6.54 17.46
CA GLY A 191 -7.61 -7.81 17.76
C GLY A 191 -8.21 -8.95 16.98
#